data_AF-A0A7S2L846-F1
#
_entry.id   AF-A0A7S2L846-F1
#
_cell.length_a   1.000
_cell.length_b   1.000
_cell.length_c   1.000
_cell.angle_alpha   90.00
_cell.angle_beta   90.00
_cell.angle_gamma   90.00
#
_symmetry.space_group_name_H-M   'P 1'
#
loop_
_entity.id
_entity.type
_entity.pdbx_description
1 polymer ?
#
loop_
_entity_poly.entity_id
_entity_poly.type
_entity_poly.pdbx_seq_one_letter_code
_entity_poly.pdbx_strand_id
1 'polypeptide(L)'
;RKYEVNPKLGRWVHHQRTQYQNKKKGKITQLTKVRQQKLEEIGFVWNASDKRGVGGKRNDEGWMRMFEELMGYKEKHGHCLVPRNYEGNPKLGRWVNTQRRHYSDTKKRKTNWMTEERQHKLEEIGFVWKVKMG
;
A
#
# COMPACT_ATOMS: atom_id res chain seq x y z
N ARG A 1 11.98 21.21 16.88
CA ARG A 1 12.94 20.53 17.80
C ARG A 1 13.51 19.32 17.07
N LYS A 2 14.75 19.37 16.57
CA LYS A 2 15.38 18.21 15.92
C LYS A 2 15.86 17.27 17.03
N TYR A 3 15.32 16.05 17.09
CA TYR A 3 15.70 15.07 18.09
C TYR A 3 17.12 14.59 17.83
N GLU A 4 17.93 14.53 18.88
CA GLU A 4 19.26 13.93 18.83
C GLU A 4 19.13 12.42 18.65
N VAL A 5 19.83 11.85 17.67
CA VAL A 5 19.71 10.44 17.33
C VAL A 5 20.37 9.63 18.44
N ASN A 6 19.57 8.99 19.30
CA ASN A 6 20.08 8.05 20.29
C ASN A 6 20.21 6.64 19.65
N PRO A 7 21.42 6.16 19.33
CA PRO A 7 21.61 4.85 18.69
C PRO A 7 21.15 3.69 19.57
N LYS A 8 21.12 3.86 20.90
CA LYS A 8 20.59 2.86 21.84
C LYS A 8 19.07 2.72 21.69
N LEU A 9 18.36 3.83 21.44
CA LEU A 9 16.93 3.80 21.17
C LEU A 9 16.62 3.07 19.86
N GLY A 10 17.41 3.30 18.80
CA GLY A 10 17.24 2.58 17.54
C GLY A 10 17.37 1.06 17.69
N ARG A 11 18.40 0.60 18.41
CA ARG A 11 18.59 -0.83 18.73
C ARG A 11 17.44 -1.38 19.57
N TRP A 12 16.98 -0.61 20.56
CA TRP A 12 15.87 -0.99 21.42
C TRP A 12 14.57 -1.16 20.62
N VAL A 13 14.26 -0.21 19.73
CA VAL A 13 13.10 -0.27 18.82
C VAL A 13 13.19 -1.50 17.93
N HIS A 14 14.35 -1.77 17.34
CA HIS A 14 14.56 -2.98 16.51
C HIS A 14 14.28 -4.25 17.32
N HIS A 15 14.81 -4.35 18.54
CA HIS A 15 14.58 -5.48 19.41
C HIS A 15 13.09 -5.66 19.75
N GLN A 16 12.35 -4.57 20.02
CA GLN A 16 10.90 -4.64 20.26
C GLN A 16 10.16 -5.24 19.06
N ARG A 17 10.47 -4.78 17.85
CA ARG A 17 9.83 -5.27 16.63
C ARG A 17 10.13 -6.75 16.38
N THR A 18 11.36 -7.19 16.61
CA THR A 18 11.75 -8.60 16.49
C THR A 18 10.97 -9.49 17.46
N GLN A 19 10.84 -9.06 18.73
CA GLN A 19 10.06 -9.81 19.71
C GLN A 19 8.57 -9.86 19.35
N TYR A 20 7.99 -8.76 18.87
CA TYR A 20 6.60 -8.75 18.39
C TYR A 20 6.37 -9.73 17.22
N GLN A 21 7.27 -9.75 16.24
CA GLN A 21 7.20 -10.67 15.11
C GLN A 21 7.34 -12.14 15.52
N ASN A 22 8.26 -12.43 16.44
CA ASN A 22 8.41 -13.78 16.99
C ASN A 22 7.15 -14.23 17.74
N LYS A 23 6.54 -13.34 18.53
CA LYS A 23 5.27 -13.60 19.22
C LYS A 23 4.13 -13.89 18.25
N LYS A 24 4.00 -13.14 17.14
CA LYS A 24 2.99 -13.41 16.08
C LYS A 24 3.20 -14.75 15.38
N LYS A 25 4.43 -15.27 15.35
CA LYS A 25 4.77 -16.59 14.82
C LYS A 25 4.62 -17.71 15.86
N GLY A 26 4.02 -17.44 17.02
CA GLY A 26 3.83 -18.40 18.10
C GLY A 26 5.10 -18.74 18.88
N LYS A 27 6.20 -18.02 18.70
CA LYS A 27 7.44 -18.25 19.46
C LYS A 27 7.31 -17.64 20.85
N ILE A 28 7.97 -18.26 21.83
CA ILE A 28 8.15 -17.70 23.18
C ILE A 28 9.03 -16.45 23.07
N THR A 29 8.61 -15.35 23.69
CA THR A 29 9.33 -14.07 23.66
C THR A 29 9.23 -13.35 25.00
N GLN A 30 10.12 -12.39 25.23
CA GLN A 30 10.09 -11.52 26.41
C GLN A 30 9.11 -10.34 26.25
N LEU A 31 8.30 -10.29 25.18
CA LEU A 31 7.34 -9.22 24.97
C LEU A 31 6.06 -9.46 25.77
N THR A 32 6.03 -8.91 26.98
CA THR A 32 4.88 -8.98 27.88
C THR A 32 3.66 -8.24 27.33
N LYS A 33 2.45 -8.64 27.76
CA LYS A 33 1.19 -7.96 27.38
C LYS A 33 1.19 -6.49 27.78
N VAL A 34 1.62 -6.19 29.02
CA VAL A 34 1.70 -4.82 29.55
C VAL A 34 2.63 -3.94 28.71
N ARG A 35 3.80 -4.47 28.32
CA ARG A 35 4.76 -3.72 27.49
C ARG A 35 4.22 -3.46 26.10
N GLN A 36 3.54 -4.43 25.50
CA GLN A 36 2.89 -4.26 24.22
C GLN A 36 1.82 -3.17 24.26
N GLN A 37 0.94 -3.20 25.27
CA GLN A 37 -0.13 -2.22 25.43
C GLN A 37 0.38 -0.79 25.59
N LYS A 38 1.39 -0.57 26.45
CA LYS A 38 2.00 0.77 26.62
C LYS A 38 2.60 1.33 25.32
N LEU A 39 3.09 0.45 24.45
CA LEU A 39 3.62 0.85 23.14
C LEU A 39 2.47 1.17 22.17
N GLU A 40 1.38 0.41 22.19
CA GLU A 40 0.18 0.68 21.41
C GLU A 40 -0.48 2.02 21.81
N GLU A 41 -0.52 2.35 23.11
CA GLU A 41 -1.06 3.62 23.65
C GLU A 41 -0.36 4.87 23.09
N ILE A 42 0.94 4.78 22.82
CA ILE A 42 1.73 5.90 22.24
C ILE A 42 1.80 5.84 20.70
N GLY A 43 1.00 4.98 20.06
CA GLY A 43 0.98 4.83 18.60
C GLY A 43 2.26 4.18 18.04
N PHE A 44 2.93 3.32 18.82
CA PHE A 44 4.16 2.69 18.39
C PHE A 44 3.95 1.77 17.19
N VAL A 45 4.61 2.11 16.08
CA VAL A 45 4.51 1.36 14.83
C VAL A 45 5.39 0.10 14.89
N TRP A 46 4.76 -1.06 15.06
CA TRP A 46 5.41 -2.37 15.15
C TRP A 46 6.02 -2.83 13.83
N ASN A 47 5.39 -2.57 12.69
CA ASN A 47 5.93 -2.93 11.38
C ASN A 47 6.20 -1.70 10.52
N ALA A 48 7.31 -1.70 9.79
CA ALA A 48 7.51 -0.69 8.76
C ALA A 48 6.41 -0.75 7.67
N SER A 49 5.73 -1.90 7.51
CA SER A 49 4.51 -2.03 6.72
C SER A 49 3.28 -1.40 7.38
N ASP A 50 3.24 -1.29 8.71
CA ASP A 50 2.18 -0.59 9.47
C ASP A 50 2.36 0.94 9.42
N LYS A 51 3.46 1.46 8.84
CA LYS A 51 3.43 2.81 8.25
C LYS A 51 2.37 2.97 7.15
N ARG A 52 1.68 1.89 6.76
CA ARG A 52 0.55 1.86 5.80
C ARG A 52 -0.80 1.55 6.47
N GLY A 53 -0.93 1.80 7.78
CA GLY A 53 -2.20 1.80 8.54
C GLY A 53 -1.94 1.47 10.02
N VAL A 54 -2.31 2.27 11.02
CA VAL A 54 -3.44 3.20 11.20
C VAL A 54 -3.04 4.65 10.86
N GLY A 55 -3.72 5.28 9.90
CA GLY A 55 -3.48 6.69 9.53
C GLY A 55 -2.20 6.97 8.72
N GLY A 56 -1.40 5.95 8.40
CA GLY A 56 -0.26 6.09 7.50
C GLY A 56 -0.74 6.38 6.09
N LYS A 57 -0.68 7.66 5.67
CA LYS A 57 -1.04 8.16 4.34
C LYS A 57 -0.57 7.14 3.30
N ARG A 58 -1.52 6.37 2.74
CA ARG A 58 -1.27 5.64 1.50
C ARG A 58 -0.75 6.71 0.53
N ASN A 59 0.18 6.38 -0.36
CA ASN A 59 0.67 7.37 -1.33
C ASN A 59 -0.46 7.68 -2.34
N ASP A 60 -1.49 8.36 -1.86
CA ASP A 60 -2.73 8.69 -2.56
C ASP A 60 -2.45 9.82 -3.53
N GLU A 61 -1.52 10.72 -3.22
CA GLU A 61 -1.01 11.71 -4.17
C GLU A 61 -0.41 11.03 -5.41
N GLY A 62 0.47 10.05 -5.22
CA GLY A 62 1.05 9.30 -6.33
C GLY A 62 0.03 8.45 -7.10
N TRP A 63 -1.01 7.96 -6.42
CA TRP A 63 -2.10 7.23 -7.06
C TRP A 63 -3.01 8.17 -7.87
N MET A 64 -3.40 9.31 -7.29
CA MET A 64 -4.24 10.32 -7.91
C MET A 64 -3.58 10.91 -9.15
N ARG A 65 -2.28 11.23 -9.11
CA ARG A 65 -1.56 11.69 -10.31
C ARG A 65 -1.64 10.68 -11.46
N MET A 66 -1.50 9.39 -11.17
CA MET A 66 -1.61 8.36 -12.22
C MET A 66 -3.05 8.12 -12.68
N PHE A 67 -4.02 8.38 -11.81
CA PHE A 67 -5.43 8.37 -12.15
C PHE A 67 -5.78 9.54 -13.10
N GLU A 68 -5.26 10.74 -12.86
CA GLU A 68 -5.36 11.89 -13.76
C GLU A 68 -4.74 11.59 -15.14
N GLU A 69 -3.56 10.97 -15.17
CA GLU A 69 -2.93 10.50 -16.42
C GLU A 69 -3.81 9.49 -17.18
N LEU A 70 -4.50 8.61 -16.46
CA LEU A 70 -5.44 7.66 -17.06
C LEU A 70 -6.68 8.38 -17.61
N MET A 71 -7.18 9.42 -16.94
CA MET A 71 -8.26 10.25 -17.46
C MET A 71 -7.85 10.95 -18.76
N GLY A 72 -6.65 11.54 -18.81
CA GLY A 72 -6.12 12.14 -20.04
C GLY A 72 -5.94 11.12 -21.17
N TYR A 73 -5.51 9.89 -20.85
CA TYR A 73 -5.50 8.80 -21.82
C TYR A 73 -6.91 8.46 -22.32
N LYS A 74 -7.90 8.37 -21.43
CA LYS A 74 -9.29 8.10 -21.80
C LYS A 74 -9.84 9.20 -22.70
N GLU A 75 -9.58 10.46 -22.39
CA GLU A 75 -10.02 11.59 -23.22
C GLU A 75 -9.44 11.49 -24.65
N LYS A 76 -8.17 11.13 -24.76
CA LYS A 76 -7.49 10.98 -26.05
C LYS A 76 -7.91 9.75 -26.86
N HIS A 77 -8.20 8.62 -26.20
CA HIS A 77 -8.41 7.32 -26.85
C HIS A 77 -9.86 6.79 -26.75
N GLY A 78 -10.73 7.46 -25.99
CA GLY A 78 -12.11 7.03 -25.71
C GLY A 78 -12.24 5.88 -24.72
N HIS A 79 -11.13 5.30 -24.24
CA HIS A 79 -11.14 4.11 -23.38
C HIS A 79 -9.97 4.06 -22.39
N CYS A 80 -10.08 3.21 -21.37
CA CYS A 80 -9.01 2.96 -20.39
C CYS A 80 -8.13 1.73 -20.70
N LEU A 81 -8.15 1.22 -21.93
CA LEU A 81 -7.39 0.04 -22.36
C LEU A 81 -5.91 0.35 -22.65
N VAL A 82 -5.18 0.86 -21.65
CA VAL A 82 -3.75 1.17 -21.79
C VAL A 82 -2.93 -0.13 -21.93
N PRO A 83 -2.12 -0.28 -22.99
CA PRO A 83 -1.18 -1.40 -23.11
C PRO A 83 -0.14 -1.41 -21.98
N ARG A 84 0.30 -2.61 -21.56
CA ARG A 84 1.36 -2.74 -20.54
C ARG A 84 2.64 -1.99 -20.93
N ASN A 85 3.01 -2.08 -22.21
CA ASN A 85 4.20 -1.48 -22.78
C ASN A 85 3.88 -0.18 -23.54
N TYR A 86 2.90 0.58 -23.07
CA TYR A 86 2.49 1.83 -23.73
C TYR A 86 3.68 2.80 -23.86
N GLU A 87 4.13 3.05 -25.10
CA GLU A 87 5.32 3.84 -25.40
C GLU A 87 5.16 5.32 -25.03
N GLY A 88 3.95 5.88 -25.21
CA GLY A 88 3.68 7.28 -24.88
C GLY A 88 3.78 7.59 -23.39
N ASN A 89 3.53 6.60 -22.53
CA ASN A 89 3.78 6.70 -21.09
C ASN A 89 3.98 5.30 -20.47
N PRO A 90 5.23 4.80 -20.42
CA PRO A 90 5.51 3.46 -19.88
C PRO A 90 5.23 3.34 -18.38
N LYS A 91 5.12 4.45 -17.65
CA LYS A 91 4.72 4.46 -16.24
C LYS A 91 3.22 4.19 -16.12
N LEU A 92 2.40 4.79 -16.99
CA LEU A 92 0.96 4.57 -17.02
C LEU A 92 0.61 3.12 -17.37
N GLY A 93 1.24 2.54 -18.40
CA GLY A 93 1.02 1.14 -18.78
C GLY A 93 1.31 0.16 -17.64
N ARG A 94 2.43 0.36 -16.92
CA ARG A 94 2.77 -0.42 -15.71
C ARG A 94 1.80 -0.19 -14.56
N TRP A 95 1.37 1.05 -14.35
CA TRP A 95 0.44 1.39 -13.28
C TRP A 95 -0.94 0.77 -13.49
N VAL A 96 -1.49 0.82 -14.70
CA VAL A 96 -2.76 0.18 -15.09
C VAL A 96 -2.69 -1.33 -14.85
N ASN A 97 -1.61 -1.97 -15.27
CA ASN A 97 -1.40 -3.41 -15.02
C ASN A 97 -1.35 -3.71 -13.51
N THR A 98 -0.68 -2.84 -12.73
CA THR A 98 -0.61 -2.95 -11.27
C THR A 98 -1.99 -2.84 -10.61
N GLN A 99 -2.87 -1.96 -11.10
CA GLN A 99 -4.25 -1.84 -10.58
C GLN A 99 -5.02 -3.14 -10.82
N ARG A 100 -4.93 -3.73 -12.02
CA ARG A 100 -5.59 -5.02 -12.33
C ARG A 100 -5.11 -6.15 -11.41
N ARG A 101 -3.80 -6.23 -11.16
CA ARG A 101 -3.22 -7.21 -10.22
C ARG A 101 -3.73 -6.98 -8.80
N HIS A 102 -3.68 -5.75 -8.29
CA HIS A 102 -4.13 -5.44 -6.94
C HIS A 102 -5.62 -5.73 -6.74
N TYR A 103 -6.47 -5.43 -7.72
CA TYR A 103 -7.88 -5.80 -7.69
C TYR A 103 -8.06 -7.32 -7.56
N SER A 104 -7.39 -8.11 -8.41
CA SER A 104 -7.43 -9.58 -8.32
C SER A 104 -6.95 -10.09 -6.96
N ASP A 105 -5.83 -9.58 -6.45
CA ASP A 105 -5.27 -9.99 -5.16
C ASP A 105 -6.19 -9.62 -3.99
N THR A 106 -6.84 -8.45 -4.05
CA THR A 106 -7.84 -8.03 -3.07
C THR A 106 -9.08 -8.91 -3.11
N LYS A 107 -9.59 -9.27 -4.29
CA LYS A 107 -10.72 -10.22 -4.41
C LYS A 107 -10.35 -11.62 -3.87
N LYS A 108 -9.07 -12.03 -3.99
CA LYS A 108 -8.53 -13.27 -3.40
C LYS A 108 -8.15 -13.14 -1.92
N ARG A 109 -8.46 -12.02 -1.27
CA ARG A 109 -8.10 -11.69 0.13
C ARG A 109 -6.60 -11.80 0.43
N LYS A 110 -5.74 -11.66 -0.58
CA LYS A 110 -4.27 -11.72 -0.43
C LYS A 110 -3.68 -10.38 0.04
N THR A 111 -4.31 -9.27 -0.36
CA THR A 111 -3.84 -7.92 -0.04
C THR A 111 -5.00 -6.92 0.06
N ASN A 112 -4.77 -5.75 0.66
CA ASN A 112 -5.73 -4.63 0.74
C ASN A 112 -5.25 -3.38 -0.02
N TRP A 113 -4.41 -3.56 -1.05
CA TRP A 113 -3.83 -2.47 -1.83
C TRP A 113 -4.84 -1.73 -2.69
N MET A 114 -5.88 -2.44 -3.14
CA MET A 114 -6.99 -1.88 -3.90
C MET A 114 -8.13 -1.54 -2.93
N THR A 115 -8.20 -0.27 -2.52
CA THR A 115 -9.23 0.22 -1.60
C THR A 115 -10.58 0.36 -2.33
N GLU A 116 -11.67 0.44 -1.58
CA GLU A 116 -13.01 0.67 -2.15
C GLU A 116 -13.07 2.00 -2.91
N GLU A 117 -12.52 3.08 -2.35
CA GLU A 117 -12.45 4.38 -3.00
C GLU A 117 -11.71 4.33 -4.35
N ARG A 118 -10.58 3.63 -4.42
CA ARG A 118 -9.81 3.49 -5.67
C ARG A 118 -10.55 2.64 -6.69
N GLN A 119 -11.28 1.61 -6.24
CA GLN A 119 -12.16 0.82 -7.11
C GLN A 119 -13.24 1.70 -7.70
N HIS A 120 -13.95 2.46 -6.86
CA HIS A 120 -15.02 3.35 -7.27
C HIS A 120 -14.55 4.38 -8.31
N LYS A 121 -13.44 5.08 -8.04
CA LYS A 121 -12.87 6.06 -9.00
C LYS A 121 -12.53 5.44 -10.36
N LEU A 122 -11.98 4.23 -10.36
CA LEU A 122 -11.66 3.51 -11.60
C LEU A 122 -12.95 3.06 -12.33
N GLU A 123 -13.97 2.62 -11.60
CA GLU A 123 -15.27 2.22 -12.15
C GLU A 123 -16.02 3.41 -12.76
N GLU A 124 -16.00 4.59 -12.12
CA GLU A 124 -16.59 5.83 -12.64
C GLU A 124 -16.07 6.22 -14.02
N ILE A 125 -14.78 5.96 -14.29
CA ILE A 125 -14.20 6.25 -15.60
C ILE A 125 -14.32 5.08 -16.60
N GLY A 126 -15.00 3.99 -16.24
CA GLY A 126 -15.21 2.83 -17.12
C GLY A 126 -13.97 1.94 -17.24
N PHE A 127 -13.17 1.83 -16.17
CA PHE A 127 -11.95 1.02 -16.20
C PHE A 127 -12.23 -0.47 -16.37
N VAL A 128 -11.53 -1.11 -17.32
CA VAL A 128 -11.67 -2.54 -17.60
C VAL A 128 -10.66 -3.35 -16.78
N TRP A 129 -11.17 -4.06 -15.76
CA TRP A 129 -10.38 -4.93 -14.88
C TRP A 129 -9.84 -6.19 -15.56
N LYS A 130 -10.63 -6.77 -16.48
CA LYS A 130 -10.29 -7.98 -17.23
C LYS A 130 -10.19 -7.66 -18.72
N VAL A 131 -8.98 -7.49 -19.21
CA VAL A 131 -8.71 -7.45 -20.65
C VAL A 131 -8.70 -8.88 -21.17
N LYS A 132 -9.60 -9.21 -22.11
CA LYS A 132 -9.43 -10.41 -22.93
C LYS A 132 -8.22 -10.15 -23.83
N MET A 133 -7.17 -10.96 -23.67
CA MET A 133 -6.10 -11.02 -24.66
C MET A 133 -6.72 -11.67 -25.91
N GLY A 134 -6.71 -10.96 -27.03
CA GLY A 134 -6.85 -11.57 -28.35
C GLY A 134 -5.48 -12.02 -28.84
#